data_AF-A0A2W7PCN3-F1
#
_entry.id   AF-A0A2W7PCN3-F1
#
_cell.length_a   1.000
_cell.length_b   1.000
_cell.length_c   1.000
_cell.angle_alpha   90.00
_cell.angle_beta   90.00
_cell.angle_gamma   90.00
#
_symmetry.space_group_name_H-M   'P 1'
#
loop_
_entity.id
_entity.type
_entity.pdbx_description
1 polymer ?
#
loop_
_entity_poly.entity_id
_entity_poly.type
_entity_poly.pdbx_seq_one_letter_code
_entity_poly.pdbx_strand_id
1 'polypeptide(L)'
;MHPFILGITGTSGSGKTTLITALLPWFRVQGLTVNVVKHSHHPLELEPPGKDSARFRAAGAAEVMVASPYRYAIVRELADEAEPTLAEQVARLRPADITLVEGFRREAIPRIEVYRPAHGRAPYYPGDPSIIALATDTRMDTVLPCLALDDIAQVGGFILALRDQAAAMPGAGAGAARVPELAL
;
A
#
# COMPACT_ATOMS: atom_id res chain seq x y z
N MET A 1 -14.47 -1.79 12.74
CA MET A 1 -13.19 -1.06 12.84
C MET A 1 -12.80 -0.65 11.43
N HIS A 2 -12.57 0.63 11.17
CA HIS A 2 -12.11 1.06 9.84
C HIS A 2 -10.65 0.65 9.66
N PRO A 3 -10.27 0.02 8.54
CA PRO A 3 -8.89 -0.37 8.31
C PRO A 3 -8.03 0.89 8.23
N PHE A 4 -6.87 0.89 8.90
CA PHE A 4 -5.87 1.94 8.73
C PHE A 4 -5.17 1.74 7.38
N ILE A 5 -5.33 2.69 6.46
CA ILE A 5 -4.82 2.62 5.09
C ILE A 5 -3.67 3.61 4.94
N LEU A 6 -2.53 3.15 4.43
CA LEU A 6 -1.36 3.98 4.17
C LEU A 6 -0.76 3.66 2.80
N GLY A 7 -0.48 4.70 2.02
CA GLY A 7 0.18 4.58 0.73
C GLY A 7 1.71 4.51 0.85
N ILE A 8 2.33 3.68 0.02
CA ILE A 8 3.76 3.73 -0.27
C ILE A 8 3.92 4.19 -1.72
N THR A 9 4.46 5.39 -1.92
CA THR A 9 4.60 6.03 -3.23
C THR A 9 6.08 6.26 -3.57
N GLY A 10 6.33 6.77 -4.77
CA GLY A 10 7.68 7.00 -5.30
C GLY A 10 7.83 6.51 -6.74
N THR A 11 8.86 7.00 -7.41
CA THR A 11 9.09 6.72 -8.83
C THR A 11 9.28 5.23 -9.13
N SER A 12 9.06 4.83 -10.39
CA SER A 12 9.31 3.44 -10.79
C SER A 12 10.77 3.05 -10.50
N GLY A 13 10.97 1.87 -9.91
CA GLY A 13 12.27 1.39 -9.47
C GLY A 13 12.75 1.91 -8.11
N SER A 14 12.05 2.84 -7.44
CA SER A 14 12.54 3.47 -6.19
C SER A 14 12.73 2.52 -5.01
N GLY A 15 12.17 1.31 -5.05
CA GLY A 15 12.26 0.33 -3.96
C GLY A 15 10.98 0.16 -3.14
N LYS A 16 9.84 0.70 -3.59
CA LYS A 16 8.52 0.54 -2.91
C LYS A 16 8.20 -0.91 -2.56
N THR A 17 8.23 -1.80 -3.55
CA THR A 17 7.93 -3.22 -3.33
C THR A 17 8.93 -3.85 -2.36
N THR A 18 10.22 -3.48 -2.43
CA THR A 18 11.25 -3.94 -1.48
C THR A 18 10.97 -3.48 -0.05
N LEU A 19 10.58 -2.21 0.13
CA LEU A 19 10.22 -1.69 1.45
C LEU A 19 8.99 -2.40 2.01
N ILE A 20 7.94 -2.58 1.20
CA ILE A 20 6.73 -3.29 1.61
C ILE A 20 7.07 -4.73 2.01
N THR A 21 7.83 -5.45 1.19
CA THR A 21 8.16 -6.86 1.47
C THR A 21 9.04 -7.03 2.71
N ALA A 22 9.86 -6.03 3.05
CA ALA A 22 10.64 -6.00 4.30
C ALA A 22 9.80 -5.64 5.54
N LEU A 23 8.81 -4.76 5.40
CA LEU A 23 7.90 -4.37 6.47
C LEU A 23 6.93 -5.50 6.87
N LEU A 24 6.45 -6.30 5.92
CA LEU A 24 5.49 -7.39 6.19
C LEU A 24 5.96 -8.38 7.28
N PRO A 25 7.18 -8.98 7.21
CA PRO A 25 7.64 -9.86 8.28
C PRO A 25 7.87 -9.09 9.59
N TRP A 26 8.28 -7.82 9.53
CA TRP A 26 8.44 -6.99 10.74
C TRP A 26 7.10 -6.79 11.46
N PHE A 27 6.04 -6.40 10.76
CA PHE A 27 4.69 -6.27 11.34
C PHE A 27 4.14 -7.60 11.85
N ARG A 28 4.43 -8.71 11.16
CA ARG A 28 4.03 -10.05 11.61
C ARG A 28 4.63 -10.39 12.98
N VAL A 29 5.89 -10.04 13.23
CA VAL A 29 6.54 -10.24 14.55
C VAL A 29 5.85 -9.42 15.64
N GLN A 30 5.30 -8.26 15.29
CA GLN A 30 4.49 -7.43 16.19
C GLN A 30 3.05 -7.96 16.40
N GLY A 31 2.70 -9.11 15.83
CA GLY A 31 1.36 -9.72 15.98
C GLY A 31 0.27 -9.08 15.11
N LEU A 32 0.64 -8.28 14.11
CA LEU A 32 -0.31 -7.53 13.28
C LEU A 32 -0.66 -8.28 11.99
N THR A 33 -1.92 -8.19 11.61
CA THR A 33 -2.40 -8.59 10.28
C THR A 33 -2.26 -7.41 9.34
N VAL A 34 -1.53 -7.60 8.24
CA VAL A 34 -1.30 -6.56 7.22
C VAL A 34 -1.77 -7.05 5.86
N ASN A 35 -2.61 -6.25 5.21
CA ASN A 35 -3.00 -6.42 3.82
C ASN A 35 -2.13 -5.54 2.91
N VAL A 36 -2.02 -5.92 1.63
CA VAL A 36 -1.39 -5.10 0.60
C VAL A 36 -2.33 -4.98 -0.59
N VAL A 37 -2.57 -3.76 -1.05
CA VAL A 37 -3.22 -3.46 -2.32
C VAL A 37 -2.17 -2.91 -3.27
N LYS A 38 -2.03 -3.51 -4.45
CA LYS A 38 -1.16 -3.01 -5.51
C LYS A 38 -2.00 -2.64 -6.72
N HIS A 39 -1.87 -1.40 -7.18
CA HIS A 39 -2.51 -0.91 -8.39
C HIS A 39 -1.54 -0.93 -9.57
N SER A 40 -1.99 -1.44 -10.70
CA SER A 40 -1.24 -1.50 -11.95
C SER A 40 -2.04 -0.83 -13.06
N HIS A 41 -1.37 -0.07 -13.92
CA HIS A 41 -1.97 0.44 -15.16
C HIS A 41 -1.84 -0.56 -16.32
N HIS A 42 -1.21 -1.71 -16.09
CA HIS A 42 -1.05 -2.79 -17.06
C HIS A 42 -1.94 -3.99 -16.69
N PRO A 43 -2.39 -4.77 -17.69
CA PRO A 43 -3.10 -6.02 -17.46
C PRO A 43 -2.37 -6.94 -16.47
N LEU A 44 -3.14 -7.64 -15.64
CA LEU A 44 -2.62 -8.60 -14.67
C LEU A 44 -2.61 -10.01 -15.28
N GLU A 45 -1.42 -10.56 -15.50
CA GLU A 45 -1.27 -11.98 -15.78
C GLU A 45 -1.33 -12.76 -14.46
N LEU A 46 -2.46 -13.40 -14.20
CA LEU A 46 -2.74 -14.06 -12.91
C LEU A 46 -2.39 -15.54 -12.91
N GLU A 47 -2.55 -16.20 -14.05
CA GLU A 47 -2.37 -17.65 -14.18
C GLU A 47 -1.65 -17.97 -15.50
N PRO A 48 -0.85 -19.05 -15.53
CA PRO A 48 -0.26 -19.52 -16.78
C PRO A 48 -1.37 -19.86 -17.80
N PRO A 49 -1.12 -19.60 -19.10
CA PRO A 49 -2.05 -19.99 -20.16
C PRO A 49 -2.42 -21.48 -20.10
N GLY A 50 -3.68 -21.80 -20.38
CA GLY A 50 -4.16 -23.19 -20.53
C GLY A 50 -4.71 -23.86 -19.27
N LYS A 51 -4.75 -23.18 -18.11
CA LYS A 51 -5.45 -23.67 -16.93
C LYS A 51 -6.98 -23.58 -17.10
N ASP A 52 -7.71 -24.46 -16.40
CA ASP A 52 -9.18 -24.46 -16.47
C ASP A 52 -9.79 -23.15 -15.94
N SER A 53 -9.17 -22.51 -14.94
CA SER A 53 -9.58 -21.19 -14.47
C SER A 53 -9.51 -20.11 -15.56
N ALA A 54 -8.46 -20.12 -16.40
CA ALA A 54 -8.34 -19.23 -17.55
C ALA A 54 -9.42 -19.53 -18.58
N ARG A 55 -9.73 -20.81 -18.81
CA ARG A 55 -10.81 -21.24 -19.71
C ARG A 55 -12.19 -20.78 -19.21
N PHE A 56 -12.46 -20.85 -17.91
CA PHE A 56 -13.70 -20.36 -17.31
C PHE A 56 -13.87 -18.85 -17.48
N ARG A 57 -12.80 -18.08 -17.22
CA ARG A 57 -12.79 -16.62 -17.45
C ARG A 57 -13.05 -16.27 -18.90
N ALA A 58 -12.32 -16.91 -19.83
CA ALA A 58 -12.48 -16.69 -21.26
C ALA A 58 -13.87 -17.11 -21.79
N ALA A 59 -14.53 -18.06 -21.12
CA ALA A 59 -15.90 -18.48 -21.42
C ALA A 59 -16.98 -17.51 -20.88
N GLY A 60 -16.60 -16.44 -20.17
CA GLY A 60 -17.51 -15.41 -19.68
C GLY A 60 -17.96 -15.59 -18.22
N ALA A 61 -17.24 -16.37 -17.41
CA ALA A 61 -17.50 -16.39 -15.97
C ALA A 61 -17.24 -14.99 -15.37
N ALA A 62 -18.26 -14.41 -14.73
CA ALA A 62 -18.16 -13.07 -14.13
C ALA A 62 -17.09 -13.03 -13.01
N GLU A 63 -16.95 -14.11 -12.25
CA GLU A 63 -15.93 -14.26 -11.23
C GLU A 63 -15.52 -15.73 -11.15
N VAL A 64 -14.22 -15.99 -11.01
CA VAL A 64 -13.65 -17.34 -10.89
C VAL A 64 -12.89 -17.47 -9.59
N MET A 65 -13.26 -18.47 -8.79
CA MET A 65 -12.54 -18.85 -7.57
C MET A 65 -11.71 -20.10 -7.82
N VAL A 66 -10.42 -20.02 -7.52
CA VAL A 66 -9.51 -21.18 -7.49
C VAL A 66 -9.13 -21.42 -6.05
N ALA A 67 -9.48 -22.59 -5.49
CA ALA A 67 -9.33 -22.89 -4.08
C ALA A 67 -8.62 -24.22 -3.81
N SER A 68 -7.95 -24.29 -2.66
CA SER A 68 -7.30 -25.47 -2.10
C SER A 68 -7.31 -25.37 -0.58
N PRO A 69 -6.99 -26.45 0.17
CA PRO A 69 -6.83 -26.37 1.62
C PRO A 69 -5.77 -25.38 2.12
N TYR A 70 -4.90 -24.88 1.25
CA TYR A 70 -3.79 -24.00 1.62
C TYR A 70 -4.04 -22.51 1.32
N ARG A 71 -4.87 -22.22 0.30
CA ARG A 71 -5.19 -20.86 -0.17
C ARG A 71 -6.27 -20.89 -1.24
N TYR A 72 -6.87 -19.74 -1.48
CA TYR A 72 -7.71 -19.48 -2.63
C TYR A 72 -7.36 -18.13 -3.29
N ALA A 73 -7.76 -17.97 -4.54
CA ALA A 73 -7.73 -16.73 -5.29
C ALA A 73 -9.09 -16.49 -5.94
N ILE A 74 -9.50 -15.23 -6.01
CA ILE A 74 -10.71 -14.78 -6.70
C ILE A 74 -10.26 -13.86 -7.82
N VAL A 75 -10.71 -14.13 -9.04
CA VAL A 75 -10.49 -13.27 -10.20
C VAL A 75 -11.82 -12.78 -10.71
N ARG A 76 -11.98 -11.46 -10.77
CA ARG A 76 -13.12 -10.78 -11.38
C ARG A 76 -12.67 -10.11 -12.66
N GLU A 77 -13.36 -10.41 -13.76
CA GLU A 77 -13.23 -9.64 -14.98
C GLU A 77 -14.08 -8.38 -14.84
N LEU A 78 -13.51 -7.21 -15.12
CA LEU A 78 -14.28 -5.96 -15.09
C LEU A 78 -15.04 -5.72 -16.40
N ALA A 79 -14.57 -6.26 -17.53
CA ALA A 79 -15.14 -5.99 -18.86
C ALA A 79 -15.40 -4.48 -19.06
N ASP A 80 -16.66 -4.07 -19.21
CA ASP A 80 -17.09 -2.67 -19.36
C ASP A 80 -17.48 -1.99 -18.03
N GLU A 81 -17.36 -2.68 -16.90
CA GLU A 81 -17.59 -2.09 -15.57
C GLU A 81 -16.50 -1.09 -15.19
N ALA A 82 -16.88 -0.09 -14.41
CA ALA A 82 -15.93 0.85 -13.85
C ALA A 82 -14.93 0.15 -12.91
N GLU A 83 -13.70 0.63 -12.90
CA GLU A 83 -12.69 0.15 -11.96
C GLU A 83 -13.15 0.41 -10.51
N PRO A 84 -13.15 -0.62 -9.63
CA PRO A 84 -13.53 -0.43 -8.23
C PRO A 84 -12.60 0.54 -7.51
N THR A 85 -13.18 1.40 -6.68
CA THR A 85 -12.44 2.30 -5.79
C THR A 85 -11.54 1.54 -4.83
N LEU A 86 -10.54 2.22 -4.25
CA LEU A 86 -9.69 1.61 -3.22
C LEU A 86 -10.54 1.07 -2.05
N ALA A 87 -11.56 1.81 -1.62
CA ALA A 87 -12.44 1.41 -0.53
C ALA A 87 -13.18 0.09 -0.84
N GLU A 88 -13.71 -0.05 -2.05
CA GLU A 88 -14.39 -1.27 -2.50
C GLU A 88 -13.42 -2.46 -2.60
N GLN A 89 -12.17 -2.23 -3.05
CA GLN A 89 -11.15 -3.27 -3.10
C GLN A 89 -10.73 -3.72 -1.70
N VAL A 90 -10.53 -2.78 -0.76
CA VAL A 90 -10.20 -3.10 0.63
C VAL A 90 -11.34 -3.85 1.32
N ALA A 91 -12.59 -3.51 1.02
CA ALA A 91 -13.76 -4.21 1.56
C ALA A 91 -13.86 -5.69 1.17
N ARG A 92 -13.18 -6.12 0.09
CA ARG A 92 -13.08 -7.53 -0.34
C ARG A 92 -12.01 -8.32 0.42
N LEU A 93 -11.07 -7.64 1.07
CA LEU A 93 -10.00 -8.28 1.81
C LEU A 93 -10.49 -8.66 3.22
N ARG A 94 -9.76 -9.59 3.85
CA ARG A 94 -9.99 -9.90 5.26
C ARG A 94 -9.75 -8.65 6.12
N PRO A 95 -10.43 -8.52 7.28
CA PRO A 95 -10.07 -7.52 8.27
C PRO A 95 -8.58 -7.61 8.63
N ALA A 96 -7.93 -6.44 8.73
CA ALA A 96 -6.51 -6.29 9.03
C ALA A 96 -6.28 -5.02 9.85
N ASP A 97 -5.18 -5.00 10.61
CA ASP A 97 -4.78 -3.84 11.41
C ASP A 97 -4.26 -2.71 10.52
N ILE A 98 -3.63 -3.07 9.39
CA ILE A 98 -3.02 -2.14 8.42
C ILE A 98 -3.29 -2.65 7.00
N THR A 99 -3.61 -1.75 6.08
CA THR A 99 -3.57 -1.98 4.64
C THR A 99 -2.55 -1.05 4.00
N LEU A 100 -1.48 -1.63 3.44
CA LEU A 100 -0.48 -0.89 2.68
C LEU A 100 -0.91 -0.81 1.20
N VAL A 101 -0.73 0.35 0.59
CA VAL A 101 -1.15 0.60 -0.80
C VAL A 101 0.04 1.01 -1.66
N GLU A 102 0.42 0.17 -2.62
CA GLU A 102 1.37 0.52 -3.68
C GLU A 102 0.58 0.97 -4.92
N GLY A 103 0.63 2.27 -5.24
CA GLY A 103 -0.13 2.85 -6.35
C GLY A 103 -1.32 3.70 -5.87
N PHE A 104 -2.43 3.70 -6.62
CA PHE A 104 -3.61 4.54 -6.34
C PHE A 104 -3.26 6.01 -6.10
N ARG A 105 -2.32 6.60 -6.85
CA ARG A 105 -1.73 7.93 -6.56
C ARG A 105 -2.73 9.08 -6.41
N ARG A 106 -3.94 8.94 -6.96
CA ARG A 106 -5.00 9.96 -6.88
C ARG A 106 -5.87 9.84 -5.63
N GLU A 107 -5.76 8.73 -4.90
CA GLU A 107 -6.56 8.49 -3.70
C GLU A 107 -6.08 9.37 -2.55
N ALA A 108 -7.02 9.99 -1.83
CA ALA A 108 -6.73 10.89 -0.72
C ALA A 108 -6.43 10.09 0.57
N ILE A 109 -5.28 9.41 0.58
CA ILE A 109 -4.75 8.66 1.72
C ILE A 109 -3.35 9.16 2.08
N PRO A 110 -2.95 9.14 3.37
CA PRO A 110 -1.59 9.49 3.77
C PRO A 110 -0.56 8.55 3.11
N ARG A 111 0.62 9.10 2.78
CA ARG A 111 1.68 8.36 2.07
C ARG A 111 3.06 8.57 2.63
N ILE A 112 3.87 7.52 2.57
CA ILE A 112 5.32 7.60 2.67
C ILE A 112 5.88 7.53 1.25
N GLU A 113 6.66 8.53 0.85
CA GLU A 113 7.36 8.50 -0.43
C GLU A 113 8.72 7.83 -0.29
N VAL A 114 8.95 6.76 -1.05
CA VAL A 114 10.27 6.16 -1.24
C VAL A 114 11.02 6.95 -2.30
N TYR A 115 12.05 7.65 -1.86
CA TYR A 115 12.87 8.52 -2.70
C TYR A 115 14.34 8.08 -2.69
N ARG A 116 14.93 7.95 -3.88
CA ARG A 116 16.35 7.62 -4.07
C ARG A 116 16.96 8.61 -5.06
N PRO A 117 17.77 9.59 -4.61
CA PRO A 117 18.39 10.59 -5.48
C PRO A 117 19.21 9.99 -6.62
N ALA A 118 19.85 8.84 -6.38
CA ALA A 118 20.66 8.15 -7.38
C ALA A 118 19.88 7.76 -8.66
N HIS A 119 18.54 7.74 -8.62
CA HIS A 119 17.71 7.49 -9.80
C HIS A 119 17.50 8.73 -10.69
N GLY A 120 18.02 9.90 -10.29
CA GLY A 120 18.00 11.13 -11.10
C GLY A 120 16.61 11.70 -11.36
N ARG A 121 15.60 11.27 -10.60
CA ARG A 121 14.21 11.75 -10.70
C ARG A 121 13.87 12.52 -9.45
N ALA A 122 13.29 13.71 -9.59
CA ALA A 122 12.81 14.49 -8.46
C ALA A 122 11.76 13.72 -7.64
N PRO A 123 11.70 13.92 -6.31
CA PRO A 123 10.60 13.41 -5.50
C PRO A 123 9.26 14.06 -5.90
N TYR A 124 8.17 13.41 -5.56
CA TYR A 124 6.81 13.95 -5.67
C TYR A 124 6.55 15.02 -4.62
N TYR A 125 7.13 14.89 -3.43
CA TYR A 125 7.22 15.99 -2.48
C TYR A 125 8.04 17.15 -3.07
N PRO A 126 7.64 18.42 -2.89
CA PRO A 126 6.50 18.91 -2.10
C PRO A 126 5.18 19.05 -2.88
N GLY A 127 5.11 18.59 -4.13
CA GLY A 127 3.95 18.77 -5.00
C GLY A 127 2.74 17.89 -4.67
N ASP A 128 2.91 16.81 -3.90
CA ASP A 128 1.84 15.93 -3.46
C ASP A 128 1.60 16.09 -1.94
N PRO A 129 0.49 16.73 -1.51
CA PRO A 129 0.21 17.00 -0.10
C PRO A 129 -0.20 15.74 0.68
N SER A 130 -0.45 14.61 0.00
CA SER A 130 -0.73 13.34 0.68
C SER A 130 0.53 12.71 1.28
N ILE A 131 1.72 13.18 0.89
CA ILE A 131 3.00 12.70 1.41
C ILE A 131 3.26 13.31 2.78
N ILE A 132 3.38 12.43 3.78
CA ILE A 132 3.56 12.81 5.18
C ILE A 132 4.94 12.42 5.73
N ALA A 133 5.73 11.66 4.98
CA ALA A 133 7.13 11.33 5.29
C ALA A 133 7.87 10.88 4.02
N LEU A 134 9.20 10.98 4.07
CA LEU A 134 10.11 10.47 3.05
C LEU A 134 10.88 9.28 3.62
N ALA A 135 10.94 8.16 2.89
CA ALA A 135 11.85 7.06 3.15
C ALA A 135 12.97 7.10 2.11
N THR A 136 14.20 7.39 2.54
CA THR A 136 15.32 7.67 1.62
C THR A 136 16.66 7.22 2.17
N ASP A 137 17.65 7.10 1.30
CA ASP A 137 19.03 6.70 1.58
C ASP A 137 19.99 7.90 1.69
N THR A 138 19.46 9.12 1.64
CA THR A 138 20.24 10.35 1.81
C THR A 138 19.59 11.27 2.82
N ARG A 139 20.38 12.17 3.42
CA ARG A 139 19.81 13.28 4.17
C ARG A 139 19.15 14.27 3.21
N MET A 140 17.90 14.62 3.52
CA MET A 140 17.14 15.63 2.78
C MET A 140 16.90 16.87 3.64
N ASP A 141 16.92 18.03 3.00
CA ASP A 141 16.44 19.28 3.61
C ASP A 141 14.92 19.37 3.37
N THR A 142 14.15 18.97 4.38
CA THR A 142 12.69 18.89 4.31
C THR A 142 12.07 19.12 5.69
N VAL A 143 10.82 19.59 5.69
CA VAL A 143 10.03 19.75 6.93
C VAL A 143 9.31 18.45 7.32
N LEU A 144 9.28 17.45 6.43
CA LEU A 144 8.70 16.15 6.71
C LEU A 144 9.72 15.23 7.40
N PRO A 145 9.26 14.23 8.18
CA PRO A 145 10.12 13.18 8.67
C PRO A 145 10.86 12.49 7.52
N CYS A 146 12.16 12.32 7.72
CA CYS A 146 13.05 11.64 6.81
C CYS A 146 13.50 10.33 7.48
N LEU A 147 12.93 9.23 7.02
CA LEU A 147 13.14 7.88 7.54
C LEU A 147 14.27 7.22 6.73
N ALA A 148 15.21 6.59 7.41
CA ALA A 148 16.24 5.79 6.77
C ALA A 148 15.58 4.59 6.07
N LEU A 149 15.76 4.50 4.75
CA LEU A 149 15.08 3.52 3.91
C LEU A 149 15.40 2.06 4.30
N ASP A 150 16.60 1.82 4.84
CA ASP A 150 17.08 0.51 5.30
C ASP A 150 16.75 0.22 6.78
N ASP A 151 16.30 1.21 7.54
CA ASP A 151 15.82 1.01 8.92
C ASP A 151 14.32 0.66 8.93
N ILE A 152 14.05 -0.63 8.75
CA ILE A 152 12.68 -1.18 8.75
C ILE A 152 11.98 -0.97 10.10
N ALA A 153 12.71 -0.93 11.22
CA ALA A 153 12.12 -0.70 12.53
C ALA A 153 11.67 0.76 12.68
N GLN A 154 12.46 1.70 12.18
CA GLN A 154 12.10 3.12 12.16
C GLN A 154 10.88 3.36 11.26
N VAL A 155 10.87 2.83 10.03
CA VAL A 155 9.73 2.98 9.12
C VAL A 155 8.48 2.30 9.68
N GLY A 156 8.62 1.07 10.18
CA GLY A 156 7.52 0.33 10.80
C GLY A 156 6.95 1.03 12.03
N GLY A 157 7.82 1.53 12.91
CA GLY A 157 7.43 2.27 14.12
C GLY A 157 6.67 3.56 13.80
N PHE A 158 7.10 4.30 12.77
CA PHE A 158 6.37 5.47 12.28
C PHE A 158 4.96 5.12 11.79
N ILE A 159 4.81 4.02 11.05
CA ILE A 159 3.51 3.54 10.59
C ILE A 159 2.59 3.16 11.78
N LEU A 160 3.13 2.51 12.81
CA LEU A 160 2.35 2.18 14.01
C LEU A 160 1.91 3.42 14.78
N ALA A 161 2.81 4.40 14.95
CA ALA A 161 2.48 5.66 15.62
C ALA A 161 1.33 6.39 14.91
N LEU A 162 1.34 6.43 13.56
CA LEU A 162 0.25 7.00 12.78
C LEU A 162 -1.07 6.26 12.97
N ARG A 163 -1.03 4.93 12.93
CA ARG A 163 -2.22 4.10 13.14
C ARG A 163 -2.84 4.37 14.52
N ASP A 164 -2.02 4.42 15.55
CA ASP A 164 -2.48 4.59 16.93
C ASP A 164 -3.07 5.99 17.16
N GLN A 165 -2.49 7.01 16.53
CA GLN A 165 -3.07 8.36 16.50
C GLN A 165 -4.43 8.41 15.79
N ALA A 166 -4.55 7.74 14.64
CA ALA A 166 -5.82 7.67 13.91
C ALA A 166 -6.91 6.95 14.72
N ALA A 167 -6.54 5.90 15.47
CA ALA A 167 -7.46 5.19 16.36
C ALA A 167 -7.92 6.05 17.55
N ALA A 168 -7.08 6.95 18.05
CA ALA A 168 -7.40 7.86 19.15
C ALA A 168 -8.33 9.03 18.76
N MET A 169 -8.53 9.30 17.46
CA MET A 169 -9.38 10.38 16.95
C MET A 169 -10.53 9.89 16.05
N PRO A 170 -11.50 9.12 16.59
CA PRO A 170 -12.65 8.69 15.80
C PRO A 170 -13.56 9.88 15.45
N GLY A 171 -13.52 10.36 14.21
CA GLY A 171 -14.45 11.39 13.69
C GLY A 171 -13.84 12.51 12.86
N ALA A 172 -12.51 12.62 12.78
CA ALA A 172 -11.88 13.48 11.78
C ALA A 172 -11.90 12.75 10.43
N GLY A 173 -12.56 13.31 9.41
CA GLY A 173 -12.48 12.78 8.04
C GLY A 173 -11.02 12.58 7.59
N ALA A 174 -10.81 11.74 6.58
CA ALA A 174 -9.51 11.22 6.11
C ALA A 174 -8.42 12.25 5.69
N GLY A 175 -8.55 13.53 6.04
CA GLY A 175 -7.70 14.64 5.59
C GLY A 175 -6.70 15.21 6.59
N ALA A 176 -6.54 14.69 7.82
CA ALA A 176 -5.55 15.26 8.75
C ALA A 176 -4.98 14.24 9.76
N ALA A 177 -4.26 13.23 9.27
CA ALA A 177 -3.32 12.52 10.14
C ALA A 177 -2.18 13.49 10.49
N ARG A 178 -2.04 13.86 11.77
CA ARG A 178 -0.88 14.64 12.22
C ARG A 178 0.35 13.76 12.13
N VAL A 179 1.47 14.33 11.70
CA VAL A 179 2.73 13.62 11.65
C VAL A 179 3.24 13.39 13.09
N PRO A 180 3.52 12.14 13.52
CA PRO A 180 4.08 11.89 14.83
C PRO A 180 5.47 12.51 14.98
N GLU A 181 5.70 13.18 16.09
CA GLU A 181 7.03 13.60 16.53
C GLU A 181 7.74 12.35 17.11
N LEU A 182 8.46 11.62 16.26
CA LEU A 182 9.33 10.54 16.74
C LEU A 182 10.67 11.16 17.15
N ALA A 183 11.16 10.83 18.35
CA ALA A 183 12.53 11.13 18.75
C ALA A 183 13.49 10.39 17.81
N LEU A 184 14.13 11.15 16.91
CA LEU A 184 15.18 10.70 15.98
C LEU A 184 16.47 10.34 16.72
#